data_AF-A0A4Y3RJH7-F1
#
_entry.id   AF-A0A4Y3RJH7-F1
#
_cell.length_a   1.000
_cell.length_b   1.000
_cell.length_c   1.000
_cell.angle_alpha   90.00
_cell.angle_beta   90.00
_cell.angle_gamma   90.00
#
_symmetry.space_group_name_H-M   'P 1'
#
loop_
_entity.id
_entity.type
_entity.pdbx_description
1 polymer ?
#
loop_
_entity_poly.entity_id
_entity_poly.type
_entity_poly.pdbx_seq_one_letter_code
_entity_poly.pdbx_strand_id
1 'polypeptide(L)'
;MTGMSVEPYREITFDKDGDGPAGQSAALAALARQGVTDLVLLAHGWNSSPSGATRLCSDFFAPFPGLFGPGVEAGYAGVIWPSMMFTDEPVPDYRALVTVLPEKEPVLGRLAELLALAPPHEAAFAEFGALLRELADVPGGAAGATGLAGSVPEFLVADPVAVCALFTEALGDDPGGDPGDGPDGEFGEFGEGLKRYWKGAREALRQATYYVMKRRAGRVGESGLGPLLGEVARTAPGLRVHLVGHSMGARLVAYALRGLPEGARPVASVTLLQGAFSHYAFTARLPHDPRRSGALRDLQRRVRGPVVACYSRHDTALGVMYPLASRLAGDSASLTALPGTGDPRWGAIGHDGVQGVPGTAARTVADVPREGVPGSGCVNVDTAEVVRSHSDICRPELARVVVSAARAGRP
;
A
#
# COMPACT_ATOMS: atom_id res chain seq x y z
N MET A 1 -0.58 8.69 -31.12
CA MET A 1 -1.26 8.04 -29.97
C MET A 1 -0.26 7.09 -29.34
N THR A 2 0.40 7.49 -28.26
CA THR A 2 1.27 6.59 -27.47
C THR A 2 0.35 5.67 -26.68
N GLY A 3 -0.13 4.64 -27.39
CA GLY A 3 -1.33 3.87 -27.09
C GLY A 3 -1.06 2.75 -26.09
N MET A 4 -2.06 2.51 -25.25
CA MET A 4 -2.17 1.33 -24.40
C MET A 4 -1.81 0.06 -25.18
N SER A 5 -1.03 -0.84 -24.59
CA SER A 5 -0.58 -2.10 -25.21
C SER A 5 -1.71 -3.13 -25.43
N VAL A 6 -2.88 -2.89 -24.84
CA VAL A 6 -4.01 -3.81 -24.79
C VAL A 6 -5.35 -3.11 -25.07
N GLU A 7 -6.28 -3.83 -25.68
CA GLU A 7 -7.66 -3.41 -25.87
C GLU A 7 -8.62 -4.60 -25.61
N PRO A 8 -9.85 -4.35 -25.14
CA PRO A 8 -10.37 -3.06 -24.68
C PRO A 8 -9.81 -2.67 -23.29
N TYR A 9 -9.46 -1.41 -23.12
CA TYR A 9 -8.97 -0.83 -21.86
C TYR A 9 -9.89 0.29 -21.33
N ARG A 10 -10.02 0.40 -20.00
CA ARG A 10 -10.74 1.49 -19.31
C ARG A 10 -9.94 2.01 -18.12
N GLU A 11 -10.05 3.30 -17.85
CA GLU A 11 -9.58 3.89 -16.60
C GLU A 11 -10.74 4.03 -15.63
N ILE A 12 -10.49 3.69 -14.37
CA ILE A 12 -11.39 3.90 -13.25
C ILE A 12 -10.71 4.91 -12.34
N THR A 13 -11.36 6.03 -12.07
CA THR A 13 -10.80 7.11 -11.25
C THR A 13 -11.57 7.25 -9.96
N PHE A 14 -10.84 7.39 -8.86
CA PHE A 14 -11.35 7.76 -7.55
C PHE A 14 -10.59 8.96 -7.01
N ASP A 15 -11.24 9.77 -6.18
CA ASP A 15 -10.57 10.75 -5.32
C ASP A 15 -10.13 10.11 -3.99
N LYS A 16 -9.74 10.94 -3.02
CA LYS A 16 -9.23 10.48 -1.71
C LYS A 16 -10.30 9.82 -0.83
N ASP A 17 -11.57 10.11 -1.07
CA ASP A 17 -12.70 9.60 -0.29
C ASP A 17 -13.34 8.36 -0.93
N GLY A 18 -12.93 8.05 -2.17
CA GLY A 18 -13.42 6.92 -2.94
C GLY A 18 -14.54 7.31 -3.90
N ASP A 19 -14.79 8.60 -4.09
CA ASP A 19 -15.76 9.10 -5.06
C ASP A 19 -15.14 9.15 -6.45
N GLY A 20 -15.92 8.79 -7.47
CA GLY A 20 -15.48 8.79 -8.86
C GLY A 20 -16.58 9.31 -9.78
N PRO A 21 -16.27 9.63 -11.05
CA PRO A 21 -17.28 10.09 -12.00
C PRO A 21 -18.42 9.09 -12.17
N ALA A 22 -19.63 9.60 -12.38
CA ALA A 22 -20.81 8.79 -12.67
C ALA A 22 -20.62 7.97 -13.95
N GLY A 23 -21.20 6.77 -14.00
CA GLY A 23 -21.22 5.92 -15.21
C GLY A 23 -20.00 5.02 -15.39
N GLN A 24 -18.99 5.06 -14.52
CA GLN A 24 -17.85 4.14 -14.59
C GLN A 24 -18.25 2.66 -14.49
N SER A 25 -19.18 2.33 -13.60
CA SER A 25 -19.73 0.97 -13.48
C SER A 25 -20.45 0.54 -14.76
N ALA A 26 -21.23 1.43 -15.38
CA ALA A 26 -21.88 1.18 -16.66
C ALA A 26 -20.87 1.00 -17.82
N ALA A 27 -19.78 1.77 -17.82
CA ALA A 27 -18.71 1.68 -18.81
C ALA A 27 -17.95 0.36 -18.71
N LEU A 28 -17.70 -0.16 -17.50
CA LEU A 28 -17.12 -1.48 -17.30
C LEU A 28 -18.11 -2.59 -17.69
N ALA A 29 -19.37 -2.48 -17.28
CA ALA A 29 -20.41 -3.43 -17.65
C ALA A 29 -20.64 -3.48 -19.18
N ALA A 30 -20.36 -2.37 -19.90
CA ALA A 30 -20.43 -2.33 -21.35
C ALA A 30 -19.40 -3.25 -22.03
N LEU A 31 -18.26 -3.56 -21.39
CA LEU A 31 -17.28 -4.50 -21.93
C LEU A 31 -17.87 -5.90 -22.11
N ALA A 32 -18.75 -6.33 -21.20
CA ALA A 32 -19.45 -7.60 -21.34
C ALA A 32 -20.33 -7.65 -22.59
N ARG A 33 -20.94 -6.52 -23.00
CA ARG A 33 -21.70 -6.41 -24.26
C ARG A 33 -20.80 -6.44 -25.50
N GLN A 34 -19.50 -6.20 -25.34
CA GLN A 34 -18.49 -6.32 -26.38
C GLN A 34 -17.88 -7.72 -26.45
N GLY A 35 -18.38 -8.67 -25.66
CA GLY A 35 -17.91 -10.06 -25.63
C GLY A 35 -16.88 -10.36 -24.55
N VAL A 36 -16.42 -9.37 -23.78
CA VAL A 36 -15.45 -9.60 -22.69
C VAL A 36 -16.05 -10.49 -21.62
N THR A 37 -15.36 -11.59 -21.31
CA THR A 37 -15.73 -12.54 -20.25
C THR A 37 -14.91 -12.34 -18.98
N ASP A 38 -13.69 -11.82 -19.11
CA ASP A 38 -12.72 -11.70 -18.03
C ASP A 38 -12.14 -10.28 -17.99
N LEU A 39 -12.39 -9.55 -16.91
CA LEU A 39 -11.86 -8.20 -16.69
C LEU A 39 -10.70 -8.26 -15.70
N VAL A 40 -9.48 -7.95 -16.16
CA VAL A 40 -8.31 -7.80 -15.29
C VAL A 40 -8.16 -6.33 -14.91
N LEU A 41 -8.21 -6.05 -13.62
CA LEU A 41 -8.14 -4.71 -13.06
C LEU A 41 -6.84 -4.54 -12.26
N LEU A 42 -6.03 -3.54 -12.59
CA LEU A 42 -4.81 -3.19 -11.86
C LEU A 42 -5.01 -1.92 -11.04
N ALA A 43 -4.86 -2.02 -9.72
CA ALA A 43 -4.64 -0.87 -8.86
C ALA A 43 -3.14 -0.81 -8.50
N HIS A 44 -2.44 0.17 -9.07
CA HIS A 44 -1.05 0.41 -8.73
C HIS A 44 -0.94 1.40 -7.57
N GLY A 45 0.15 1.31 -6.79
CA GLY A 45 0.37 2.17 -5.63
C GLY A 45 0.94 3.56 -5.95
N TRP A 46 1.34 3.81 -7.20
CA TRP A 46 2.10 5.01 -7.59
C TRP A 46 1.47 5.72 -8.79
N ASN A 47 1.02 6.95 -8.58
CA ASN A 47 0.41 7.74 -9.64
C ASN A 47 0.83 9.21 -9.54
N SER A 48 2.15 9.45 -9.53
CA SER A 48 2.71 10.81 -9.49
C SER A 48 2.36 11.62 -10.74
N SER A 49 1.95 10.98 -11.84
CA SER A 49 1.34 11.63 -13.00
C SER A 49 0.40 10.67 -13.74
N PRO A 50 -0.71 11.17 -14.34
CA PRO A 50 -1.62 10.34 -15.13
C PRO A 50 -0.91 9.56 -16.25
N SER A 51 0.01 10.20 -16.97
CA SER A 51 0.77 9.56 -18.05
C SER A 51 1.69 8.45 -17.55
N GLY A 52 2.27 8.60 -16.35
CA GLY A 52 3.07 7.56 -15.70
C GLY A 52 2.22 6.34 -15.33
N ALA A 53 1.03 6.54 -14.78
CA ALA A 53 0.12 5.43 -14.45
C ALA A 53 -0.39 4.70 -15.69
N THR A 54 -0.78 5.43 -16.75
CA THR A 54 -1.22 4.81 -18.02
C THR A 54 -0.07 3.99 -18.63
N ARG A 55 1.17 4.50 -18.63
CA ARG A 55 2.34 3.76 -19.12
C ARG A 55 2.59 2.50 -18.30
N LEU A 56 2.54 2.59 -16.97
CA LEU A 56 2.72 1.43 -16.11
C LEU A 56 1.64 0.37 -16.33
N CYS A 57 0.38 0.77 -16.49
CA CYS A 57 -0.69 -0.15 -16.85
C CYS A 57 -0.41 -0.82 -18.21
N SER A 58 0.02 -0.05 -19.21
CA SER A 58 0.40 -0.58 -20.52
C SER A 58 1.55 -1.59 -20.42
N ASP A 59 2.62 -1.28 -19.69
CA ASP A 59 3.77 -2.18 -19.53
C ASP A 59 3.39 -3.44 -18.74
N PHE A 60 2.56 -3.32 -17.71
CA PHE A 60 2.06 -4.44 -16.92
C PHE A 60 1.14 -5.37 -17.73
N PHE A 61 0.23 -4.80 -18.54
CA PHE A 61 -0.74 -5.59 -19.31
C PHE A 61 -0.19 -6.16 -20.61
N ALA A 62 0.91 -5.62 -21.14
CA ALA A 62 1.52 -6.05 -22.40
C ALA A 62 1.64 -7.59 -22.59
N PRO A 63 2.03 -8.41 -21.59
CA PRO A 63 2.13 -9.86 -21.79
C PRO A 63 0.78 -10.60 -21.80
N PHE A 64 -0.31 -10.01 -21.28
CA PHE A 64 -1.56 -10.73 -21.01
C PHE A 64 -2.26 -11.34 -22.23
N PRO A 65 -2.38 -10.65 -23.39
CA PRO A 65 -3.08 -11.21 -24.56
C PRO A 65 -2.52 -12.56 -25.02
N GLY A 66 -1.23 -12.81 -24.85
CA GLY A 66 -0.58 -14.07 -25.22
C GLY A 66 -0.77 -15.22 -24.23
N LEU A 67 -1.34 -14.96 -23.05
CA LEU A 67 -1.43 -15.92 -21.95
C LEU A 67 -2.81 -16.56 -21.80
N PHE A 68 -3.86 -15.89 -22.28
CA PHE A 68 -5.23 -16.37 -22.15
C PHE A 68 -5.51 -17.59 -23.04
N GLY A 69 -6.32 -18.49 -22.50
CA GLY A 69 -6.79 -19.72 -23.13
C GLY A 69 -7.78 -19.46 -24.27
N PRO A 70 -7.99 -20.44 -25.16
CA PRO A 70 -9.02 -20.34 -26.18
C PRO A 70 -10.40 -20.07 -25.57
N GLY A 71 -11.16 -19.13 -26.15
CA GLY A 71 -12.50 -18.77 -25.68
C GLY A 71 -12.55 -17.83 -24.47
N VAL A 72 -11.41 -17.31 -24.01
CA VAL A 72 -11.36 -16.24 -23.02
C VAL A 72 -11.18 -14.90 -23.73
N GLU A 73 -12.18 -14.04 -23.62
CA GLU A 73 -12.14 -12.67 -24.12
C GLU A 73 -11.80 -11.73 -22.95
N ALA A 74 -10.57 -11.22 -22.93
CA ALA A 74 -10.07 -10.40 -21.84
C ALA A 74 -10.29 -8.90 -22.10
N GLY A 75 -10.71 -8.18 -21.07
CA GLY A 75 -10.69 -6.72 -21.00
C GLY A 75 -9.82 -6.25 -19.83
N TYR A 76 -9.40 -4.99 -19.88
CA TYR A 76 -8.42 -4.45 -18.95
C TYR A 76 -8.91 -3.15 -18.31
N ALA A 77 -8.58 -2.95 -17.04
CA ALA A 77 -8.84 -1.68 -16.36
C ALA A 77 -7.69 -1.24 -15.46
N GLY A 78 -7.34 0.04 -15.51
CA GLY A 78 -6.44 0.68 -14.54
C GLY A 78 -7.23 1.47 -13.52
N VAL A 79 -6.94 1.30 -12.22
CA VAL A 79 -7.49 2.14 -11.14
C VAL A 79 -6.54 3.28 -10.84
N ILE A 80 -7.00 4.49 -11.14
CA ILE A 80 -6.36 5.77 -10.95
C ILE A 80 -6.90 6.35 -9.63
N TRP A 81 -6.01 6.53 -8.66
CA TRP A 81 -6.37 7.09 -7.35
C TRP A 81 -5.20 7.93 -6.80
N PRO A 82 -5.45 8.92 -5.92
CA PRO A 82 -4.42 9.79 -5.36
C PRO A 82 -3.39 9.01 -4.53
N SER A 83 -2.32 8.59 -5.20
CA SER A 83 -1.33 7.65 -4.68
C SER A 83 0.08 8.08 -5.10
N MET A 84 1.06 7.92 -4.21
CA MET A 84 2.41 8.43 -4.40
C MET A 84 3.47 7.35 -4.23
N MET A 85 4.58 7.52 -4.94
CA MET A 85 5.79 6.74 -4.70
C MET A 85 6.42 7.15 -3.36
N PHE A 86 6.70 6.16 -2.53
CA PHE A 86 7.60 6.32 -1.41
C PHE A 86 8.99 5.97 -1.93
N THR A 87 9.83 6.99 -2.12
CA THR A 87 11.23 6.78 -2.44
C THR A 87 11.93 6.14 -1.23
N ASP A 88 13.04 5.45 -1.48
CA ASP A 88 13.94 5.00 -0.41
C ASP A 88 14.66 6.19 0.27
N GLU A 89 14.44 7.41 -0.23
CA GLU A 89 14.97 8.65 0.33
C GLU A 89 14.36 8.98 1.71
N PRO A 90 15.12 9.67 2.57
CA PRO A 90 14.68 10.00 3.94
C PRO A 90 13.53 11.02 4.00
N VAL A 91 13.18 11.68 2.89
CA VAL A 91 12.03 12.59 2.81
C VAL A 91 11.19 12.18 1.59
N PRO A 92 9.85 12.03 1.72
CA PRO A 92 9.01 11.83 0.55
C PRO A 92 9.14 13.02 -0.41
N ASP A 93 9.16 12.75 -1.73
CA ASP A 93 9.21 13.81 -2.74
C ASP A 93 8.08 14.82 -2.52
N TYR A 94 8.47 16.05 -2.18
CA TYR A 94 7.55 17.15 -1.92
C TYR A 94 6.59 17.42 -3.08
N ARG A 95 7.09 17.35 -4.32
CA ARG A 95 6.26 17.57 -5.51
C ARG A 95 5.25 16.45 -5.69
N ALA A 96 5.65 15.21 -5.41
CA ALA A 96 4.74 14.08 -5.40
C ALA A 96 3.65 14.24 -4.32
N LEU A 97 4.03 14.70 -3.12
CA LEU A 97 3.09 14.97 -2.02
C LEU A 97 2.03 16.01 -2.42
N VAL A 98 2.43 17.16 -2.95
CA VAL A 98 1.49 18.21 -3.40
C VAL A 98 0.59 17.71 -4.52
N THR A 99 1.11 16.87 -5.42
CA THR A 99 0.30 16.29 -6.50
C THR A 99 -0.82 15.37 -5.99
N VAL A 100 -0.56 14.62 -4.91
CA VAL A 100 -1.55 13.65 -4.36
C VAL A 100 -2.37 14.21 -3.20
N LEU A 101 -1.96 15.34 -2.62
CA LEU A 101 -2.60 16.05 -1.52
C LEU A 101 -2.66 17.56 -1.85
N PRO A 102 -3.26 17.97 -2.98
CA PRO A 102 -3.31 19.38 -3.36
C PRO A 102 -4.00 20.25 -2.30
N GLU A 103 -4.98 19.68 -1.59
CA GLU A 103 -5.66 20.36 -0.49
C GLU A 103 -4.77 20.62 0.73
N LYS A 104 -3.60 19.96 0.83
CA LYS A 104 -2.61 20.13 1.90
C LYS A 104 -1.41 20.95 1.46
N GLU A 105 -1.42 21.57 0.27
CA GLU A 105 -0.28 22.33 -0.25
C GLU A 105 0.28 23.38 0.73
N PRO A 106 -0.54 24.20 1.43
CA PRO A 106 -0.01 25.15 2.42
C PRO A 106 0.69 24.48 3.59
N VAL A 107 0.10 23.38 4.11
CA VAL A 107 0.64 22.58 5.22
C VAL A 107 1.99 21.97 4.83
N LEU A 108 2.01 21.37 3.64
CA LEU A 108 3.21 20.79 3.05
C LEU A 108 4.29 21.87 2.90
N GLY A 109 3.94 23.04 2.36
CA GLY A 109 4.90 24.13 2.14
C GLY A 109 5.57 24.56 3.43
N ARG A 110 4.79 24.67 4.51
CA ARG A 110 5.33 25.02 5.83
C ARG A 110 6.18 23.90 6.44
N LEU A 111 5.77 22.64 6.30
CA LEU A 111 6.59 21.49 6.70
C LEU A 111 7.94 21.47 5.98
N ALA A 112 7.95 21.73 4.68
CA ALA A 112 9.18 21.78 3.88
C ALA A 112 10.11 22.92 4.34
N GLU A 113 9.55 24.09 4.63
CA GLU A 113 10.29 25.24 5.17
C GLU A 113 10.93 24.92 6.54
N LEU A 114 10.16 24.37 7.48
CA LEU A 114 10.66 23.96 8.80
C LEU A 114 11.79 22.93 8.68
N LEU A 115 11.61 21.93 7.82
CA LEU A 115 12.64 20.91 7.56
C LEU A 115 13.90 21.47 6.88
N ALA A 116 13.79 22.56 6.11
CA ALA A 116 14.92 23.21 5.46
C ALA A 116 15.69 24.13 6.41
N LEU A 117 14.98 24.91 7.22
CA LEU A 117 15.58 25.85 8.18
C LEU A 117 16.13 25.15 9.43
N ALA A 118 15.53 24.03 9.83
CA ALA A 118 15.83 23.29 11.04
C ALA A 118 15.99 24.17 12.31
N PRO A 119 14.98 24.98 12.70
CA PRO A 119 15.09 25.90 13.83
C PRO A 119 15.38 25.17 15.17
N PRO A 120 16.35 25.63 15.98
CA PRO A 120 16.77 24.96 17.21
C PRO A 120 15.93 25.33 18.44
N HIS A 121 14.60 25.36 18.33
CA HIS A 121 13.71 25.70 19.45
C HIS A 121 12.42 24.89 19.47
N GLU A 122 11.92 24.55 20.66
CA GLU A 122 10.76 23.67 20.87
C GLU A 122 9.49 24.13 20.15
N ALA A 123 9.27 25.45 20.05
CA ALA A 123 8.10 25.99 19.35
C ALA A 123 8.01 25.56 17.87
N ALA A 124 9.15 25.33 17.20
CA ALA A 124 9.15 24.86 15.81
C ALA A 124 8.76 23.38 15.73
N PHE A 125 9.14 22.56 16.72
CA PHE A 125 8.70 21.16 16.80
C PHE A 125 7.21 21.07 17.16
N ALA A 126 6.71 21.95 18.03
CA ALA A 126 5.29 22.03 18.32
C ALA A 126 4.46 22.37 17.07
N GLU A 127 4.91 23.36 16.28
CA GLU A 127 4.33 23.70 14.99
C GLU A 127 4.40 22.51 14.02
N PHE A 128 5.57 21.89 13.88
CA PHE A 128 5.78 20.72 13.03
C PHE A 128 4.81 19.57 13.37
N GLY A 129 4.66 19.23 14.66
CA GLY A 129 3.73 18.20 15.11
C GLY A 129 2.27 18.55 14.85
N ALA A 130 1.88 19.82 14.94
CA ALA A 130 0.54 20.28 14.56
C ALA A 130 0.28 20.11 13.06
N LEU A 131 1.25 20.48 12.23
CA LEU A 131 1.18 20.30 10.78
C LEU A 131 1.15 18.83 10.37
N LEU A 132 1.87 17.93 11.05
CA LEU A 132 1.77 16.48 10.80
C LEU A 132 0.37 15.93 11.13
N ARG A 133 -0.26 16.39 12.21
CA ARG A 133 -1.64 16.01 12.55
C ARG A 133 -2.63 16.53 11.51
N GLU A 134 -2.45 17.76 11.06
CA GLU A 134 -3.28 18.35 10.01
C GLU A 134 -3.11 17.61 8.67
N LEU A 135 -1.88 17.28 8.28
CA LEU A 135 -1.57 16.46 7.11
C LEU A 135 -2.27 15.10 7.17
N ALA A 136 -2.31 14.49 8.36
CA ALA A 136 -2.88 13.17 8.61
C ALA A 136 -4.40 13.14 8.87
N ASP A 137 -5.07 14.30 8.83
CA ASP A 137 -6.47 14.48 9.24
C ASP A 137 -6.76 13.89 10.64
N VAL A 138 -5.84 14.12 11.57
CA VAL A 138 -5.97 13.75 12.98
C VAL A 138 -6.53 14.95 13.75
N PRO A 139 -7.73 14.84 14.37
CA PRO A 139 -8.30 15.92 15.15
C PRO A 139 -7.37 16.39 16.28
N GLY A 140 -7.23 17.70 16.47
CA GLY A 140 -6.55 18.28 17.62
C GLY A 140 -7.42 18.18 18.88
N GLY A 141 -7.28 17.11 19.64
CA GLY A 141 -7.99 16.92 20.91
C GLY A 141 -7.62 15.60 21.58
N ALA A 142 -7.54 15.59 22.91
CA ALA A 142 -7.11 14.46 23.72
C ALA A 142 -7.82 13.14 23.35
N ALA A 143 -7.05 12.05 23.48
CA ALA A 143 -7.42 10.67 23.18
C ALA A 143 -8.87 10.32 23.56
N GLY A 144 -9.66 9.87 22.58
CA GLY A 144 -10.99 9.32 22.85
C GLY A 144 -11.99 9.47 21.71
N ALA A 145 -11.78 8.77 20.59
CA ALA A 145 -12.84 8.51 19.62
C ALA A 145 -12.74 7.07 19.11
N THR A 146 -13.40 6.17 19.82
CA THR A 146 -13.63 4.77 19.44
C THR A 146 -14.60 4.70 18.25
N GLY A 147 -14.19 4.10 17.13
CA GLY A 147 -15.18 3.75 16.09
C GLY A 147 -14.70 3.33 14.71
N LEU A 148 -13.45 3.61 14.30
CA LEU A 148 -12.94 3.16 13.00
C LEU A 148 -11.67 2.35 13.23
N ALA A 149 -11.57 1.18 12.61
CA ALA A 149 -10.47 0.24 12.80
C ALA A 149 -9.11 0.89 12.43
N GLY A 150 -8.40 1.35 13.47
CA GLY A 150 -7.07 1.97 13.43
C GLY A 150 -7.01 3.13 14.43
N SER A 151 -6.47 2.89 15.62
CA SER A 151 -6.07 3.97 16.53
C SER A 151 -5.13 4.93 15.79
N VAL A 152 -5.28 6.23 16.05
CA VAL A 152 -4.31 7.22 15.57
C VAL A 152 -2.91 6.80 16.04
N PRO A 153 -1.89 6.78 15.15
CA PRO A 153 -0.52 6.49 15.53
C PRO A 153 -0.07 7.36 16.70
N GLU A 154 0.56 6.74 17.70
CA GLU A 154 0.92 7.44 18.93
C GLU A 154 1.91 8.59 18.69
N PHE A 155 2.84 8.42 17.74
CA PHE A 155 3.79 9.47 17.35
C PHE A 155 3.13 10.75 16.80
N LEU A 156 1.89 10.68 16.31
CA LEU A 156 1.16 11.88 15.83
C LEU A 156 0.54 12.67 16.98
N VAL A 157 0.35 12.06 18.16
CA VAL A 157 -0.30 12.69 19.31
C VAL A 157 0.62 12.90 20.51
N ALA A 158 1.77 12.21 20.53
CA ALA A 158 2.82 12.38 21.52
C ALA A 158 3.56 13.73 21.37
N ASP A 159 4.44 14.02 22.33
CA ASP A 159 5.29 15.21 22.30
C ASP A 159 6.18 15.23 21.04
N PRO A 160 6.12 16.26 20.19
CA PRO A 160 6.86 16.29 18.93
C PRO A 160 8.38 16.26 19.09
N VAL A 161 8.93 16.85 20.16
CA VAL A 161 10.37 16.84 20.41
C VAL A 161 10.82 15.43 20.75
N ALA A 162 10.12 14.75 21.68
CA ALA A 162 10.41 13.37 22.05
C ALA A 162 10.29 12.41 20.85
N VAL A 163 9.26 12.58 20.02
CA VAL A 163 9.08 11.78 18.80
C VAL A 163 10.25 12.00 17.83
N CYS A 164 10.63 13.25 17.57
CA CYS A 164 11.75 13.55 16.67
C CYS A 164 13.09 13.06 17.23
N ALA A 165 13.33 13.21 18.53
CA ALA A 165 14.52 12.69 19.20
C ALA A 165 14.64 11.18 19.01
N LEU A 166 13.54 10.48 19.25
CA LEU A 166 13.49 9.04 19.11
C LEU A 166 13.75 8.56 17.68
N PHE A 167 13.14 9.22 16.69
CA PHE A 167 13.40 8.91 15.30
C PHE A 167 14.86 9.17 14.92
N THR A 168 15.46 10.24 15.42
CA THR A 168 16.90 10.51 15.22
C THR A 168 17.75 9.39 15.80
N GLU A 169 17.47 8.94 17.03
CA GLU A 169 18.21 7.85 17.68
C GLU A 169 18.04 6.52 16.93
N ALA A 170 16.82 6.20 16.51
CA ALA A 170 16.51 4.97 15.78
C ALA A 170 17.21 4.89 14.41
N LEU A 171 17.47 6.02 13.77
CA LEU A 171 18.21 6.09 12.52
C LEU A 171 19.72 5.87 12.71
N GLY A 172 20.24 5.90 13.94
CA GLY A 172 21.67 5.83 14.27
C GLY A 172 22.46 7.03 13.75
N ASP A 173 23.59 7.35 14.39
CA ASP A 173 24.59 8.17 13.74
C ASP A 173 25.23 7.35 12.61
N ASP A 174 25.22 7.92 11.41
CA ASP A 174 25.90 7.35 10.26
C ASP A 174 27.42 7.33 10.57
N PRO A 175 28.14 6.20 10.51
CA PRO A 175 29.59 6.20 10.66
C PRO A 175 30.32 6.88 9.49
N GLY A 176 29.60 7.42 8.49
CA GLY A 176 30.13 8.23 7.40
C GLY A 176 30.19 9.74 7.64
N GLY A 177 29.78 10.24 8.81
CA GLY A 177 29.97 11.64 9.18
C GLY A 177 31.41 11.92 9.60
N ASP A 178 32.12 12.73 8.82
CA ASP A 178 33.50 13.17 9.07
C ASP A 178 33.68 13.63 10.54
N PRO A 179 34.59 13.03 11.32
CA PRO A 179 34.90 13.51 12.66
C PRO A 179 35.72 14.80 12.53
N GLY A 180 35.01 15.93 12.46
CA GLY A 180 35.59 17.25 12.64
C GLY A 180 36.07 17.41 14.07
N ASP A 181 37.37 17.22 14.26
CA ASP A 181 38.14 17.32 15.49
C ASP A 181 37.94 18.65 16.25
N GLY A 182 37.86 18.54 17.57
CA GLY A 182 37.95 19.65 18.51
C GLY A 182 37.85 19.16 19.96
N PRO A 183 38.96 19.05 20.70
CA PRO A 183 38.89 18.82 22.14
C PRO A 183 38.57 20.16 22.79
N ASP A 184 37.39 20.29 23.39
CA ASP A 184 37.15 21.04 24.63
C ASP A 184 35.68 20.93 24.98
N GLY A 185 35.42 20.20 26.07
CA GLY A 185 34.09 20.08 26.67
C GLY A 185 33.74 21.35 27.42
N GLU A 186 32.92 22.20 26.81
CA GLU A 186 32.01 23.10 27.50
C GLU A 186 30.58 22.79 27.01
N PHE A 187 29.64 22.75 27.97
CA PHE A 187 28.22 22.51 27.71
C PHE A 187 27.65 23.60 26.78
N GLY A 188 27.67 23.31 25.48
CA GLY A 188 26.99 24.09 24.44
C GLY A 188 25.49 24.16 24.70
N GLU A 189 24.98 25.38 24.58
CA GLU A 189 23.64 25.85 24.90
C GLU A 189 22.51 24.96 24.35
N PHE A 190 21.37 24.92 25.05
CA PHE A 190 20.14 24.16 24.76
C PHE A 190 19.68 24.10 23.27
N GLY A 191 20.18 24.98 22.39
CA GLY A 191 19.83 25.04 20.96
C GLY A 191 20.58 24.06 20.05
N GLU A 192 21.86 23.74 20.27
CA GLU A 192 22.60 22.85 19.35
C GLU A 192 22.11 21.40 19.44
N GLY A 193 21.67 20.97 20.62
CA GLY A 193 21.09 19.65 20.85
C GLY A 193 19.73 19.43 20.17
N LEU A 194 18.93 20.47 19.95
CA LEU A 194 17.62 20.34 19.28
C LEU A 194 17.73 20.24 17.76
N LYS A 195 18.74 20.89 17.16
CA LYS A 195 18.92 20.90 15.70
C LYS A 195 19.05 19.48 15.14
N ARG A 196 19.72 18.57 15.86
CA ARG A 196 19.90 17.16 15.45
C ARG A 196 18.57 16.39 15.32
N TYR A 197 17.51 16.80 16.02
CA TYR A 197 16.21 16.14 15.98
C TYR A 197 15.44 16.38 14.67
N TRP A 198 15.86 17.35 13.86
CA TRP A 198 15.29 17.54 12.52
C TRP A 198 15.60 16.37 11.55
N LYS A 199 16.61 15.53 11.85
CA LYS A 199 16.78 14.23 11.17
C LYS A 199 15.58 13.32 11.42
N GLY A 200 15.16 13.18 12.67
CA GLY A 200 13.98 12.41 13.06
C GLY A 200 12.67 13.05 12.61
N ALA A 201 12.60 14.38 12.49
CA ALA A 201 11.44 15.06 11.90
C ALA A 201 11.19 14.63 10.45
N ARG A 202 12.24 14.43 9.64
CA ARG A 202 12.10 13.90 8.27
C ARG A 202 11.45 12.52 8.25
N GLU A 203 11.88 11.65 9.17
CA GLU A 203 11.29 10.33 9.32
C GLU A 203 9.85 10.41 9.85
N ALA A 204 9.55 11.29 10.81
CA ALA A 204 8.18 11.51 11.28
C ALA A 204 7.24 11.96 10.15
N LEU A 205 7.70 12.83 9.24
CA LEU A 205 6.95 13.20 8.04
C LEU A 205 6.72 11.99 7.13
N ARG A 206 7.77 11.20 6.87
CA ARG A 206 7.66 9.97 6.07
C ARG A 206 6.61 9.01 6.64
N GLN A 207 6.60 8.84 7.95
CA GLN A 207 5.65 8.00 8.68
C GLN A 207 4.23 8.55 8.64
N ALA A 208 4.06 9.87 8.78
CA ALA A 208 2.76 10.53 8.65
C ALA A 208 2.18 10.32 7.24
N THR A 209 2.98 10.57 6.19
CA THR A 209 2.59 10.34 4.80
C THR A 209 2.21 8.88 4.54
N TYR A 210 2.99 7.93 5.07
CA TYR A 210 2.69 6.51 4.96
C TYR A 210 1.33 6.17 5.59
N TYR A 211 1.05 6.71 6.76
CA TYR A 211 -0.24 6.56 7.44
C TYR A 211 -1.39 7.14 6.61
N VAL A 212 -1.23 8.34 6.02
CA VAL A 212 -2.23 8.96 5.13
C VAL A 212 -2.53 8.05 3.94
N MET A 213 -1.50 7.57 3.24
CA MET A 213 -1.67 6.71 2.07
C MET A 213 -2.30 5.37 2.45
N LYS A 214 -1.91 4.77 3.57
CA LYS A 214 -2.50 3.52 4.08
C LYS A 214 -3.99 3.68 4.38
N ARG A 215 -4.40 4.78 5.03
CA ARG A 215 -5.83 5.07 5.28
C ARG A 215 -6.59 5.28 3.99
N ARG A 216 -6.04 6.10 3.10
CA ARG A 216 -6.64 6.40 1.80
C ARG A 216 -6.84 5.16 0.95
N ALA A 217 -5.83 4.30 0.81
CA ALA A 217 -5.94 3.05 0.07
C ALA A 217 -7.09 2.17 0.59
N GLY A 218 -7.21 2.07 1.93
CA GLY A 218 -8.31 1.35 2.56
C GLY A 218 -9.68 1.96 2.25
N ARG A 219 -9.80 3.29 2.34
CA ARG A 219 -11.04 4.03 2.06
C ARG A 219 -11.45 3.95 0.60
N VAL A 220 -10.55 4.19 -0.35
CA VAL A 220 -10.84 4.07 -1.78
C VAL A 220 -11.26 2.64 -2.14
N GLY A 221 -10.62 1.64 -1.52
CA GLY A 221 -11.06 0.25 -1.64
C GLY A 221 -12.48 0.03 -1.14
N GLU A 222 -12.72 0.32 0.15
CA GLU A 222 -13.96 0.02 0.86
C GLU A 222 -15.15 0.87 0.40
N SER A 223 -14.96 2.16 0.15
CA SER A 223 -16.04 3.09 -0.22
C SER A 223 -16.16 3.33 -1.73
N GLY A 224 -15.10 3.10 -2.50
CA GLY A 224 -15.10 3.33 -3.95
C GLY A 224 -15.18 2.03 -4.76
N LEU A 225 -14.08 1.27 -4.77
CA LEU A 225 -13.96 0.09 -5.65
C LEU A 225 -14.96 -1.01 -5.27
N GLY A 226 -15.18 -1.29 -3.98
CA GLY A 226 -16.13 -2.30 -3.52
C GLY A 226 -17.57 -2.07 -4.04
N PRO A 227 -18.18 -0.90 -3.77
CA PRO A 227 -19.50 -0.57 -4.29
C PRO A 227 -19.58 -0.60 -5.83
N LEU A 228 -18.57 -0.04 -6.52
CA LEU A 228 -18.51 -0.06 -7.99
C LEU A 228 -18.52 -1.49 -8.54
N LEU A 229 -17.77 -2.42 -7.94
CA LEU A 229 -17.80 -3.84 -8.32
C LEU A 229 -19.16 -4.48 -8.07
N GLY A 230 -19.85 -4.07 -7.01
CA GLY A 230 -21.23 -4.47 -6.75
C GLY A 230 -22.20 -4.04 -7.85
N GLU A 231 -22.06 -2.81 -8.35
CA GLU A 231 -22.86 -2.30 -9.48
C GLU A 231 -22.59 -3.03 -10.79
N VAL A 232 -21.31 -3.28 -11.09
CA VAL A 232 -20.90 -4.06 -12.27
C VAL A 232 -21.51 -5.46 -12.22
N ALA A 233 -21.47 -6.12 -11.06
CA ALA A 233 -22.02 -7.47 -10.89
C ALA A 233 -23.53 -7.55 -11.11
N ARG A 234 -24.27 -6.50 -10.71
CA ARG A 234 -25.71 -6.40 -10.96
C ARG A 234 -26.03 -6.21 -12.44
N THR A 235 -25.21 -5.44 -13.14
CA THR A 235 -25.45 -5.05 -14.54
C THR A 235 -24.91 -6.08 -15.54
N ALA A 236 -23.81 -6.75 -15.20
CA ALA A 236 -23.11 -7.72 -16.02
C ALA A 236 -22.70 -8.95 -15.18
N PRO A 237 -23.66 -9.78 -14.72
CA PRO A 237 -23.40 -10.88 -13.78
C PRO A 237 -22.51 -12.00 -14.35
N GLY A 238 -22.36 -12.08 -15.67
CA GLY A 238 -21.46 -13.02 -16.35
C GLY A 238 -20.01 -12.56 -16.43
N LEU A 239 -19.72 -11.28 -16.16
CA LEU A 239 -18.36 -10.74 -16.24
C LEU A 239 -17.54 -11.17 -15.03
N ARG A 240 -16.45 -11.90 -15.24
CA ARG A 240 -15.52 -12.31 -14.19
C ARG A 240 -14.52 -11.20 -13.93
N VAL A 241 -14.44 -10.69 -12.71
CA VAL A 241 -13.50 -9.62 -12.35
C VAL A 241 -12.31 -10.16 -11.57
N HIS A 242 -11.11 -9.92 -12.07
CA HIS A 242 -9.84 -10.32 -11.48
C HIS A 242 -9.10 -9.08 -10.99
N LEU A 243 -8.92 -8.98 -9.67
CA LEU A 243 -8.25 -7.83 -9.07
C LEU A 243 -6.77 -8.10 -8.93
N VAL A 244 -5.96 -7.16 -9.41
CA VAL A 244 -4.51 -7.12 -9.20
C VAL A 244 -4.20 -5.82 -8.48
N GLY A 245 -3.48 -5.91 -7.38
CA GLY A 245 -3.03 -4.73 -6.66
C GLY A 245 -1.56 -4.81 -6.33
N HIS A 246 -0.84 -3.71 -6.52
CA HIS A 246 0.57 -3.58 -6.17
C HIS A 246 0.78 -2.63 -5.00
N SER A 247 1.67 -2.94 -4.04
CA SER A 247 2.00 -2.04 -2.93
C SER A 247 0.74 -1.59 -2.17
N MET A 248 0.50 -0.29 -2.02
CA MET A 248 -0.75 0.25 -1.46
C MET A 248 -1.98 -0.04 -2.33
N GLY A 249 -1.82 -0.22 -3.63
CA GLY A 249 -2.88 -0.72 -4.51
C GLY A 249 -3.31 -2.15 -4.17
N ALA A 250 -2.40 -2.98 -3.63
CA ALA A 250 -2.75 -4.29 -3.07
C ALA A 250 -3.67 -4.16 -1.86
N ARG A 251 -3.39 -3.17 -0.99
CA ARG A 251 -4.27 -2.84 0.13
C ARG A 251 -5.63 -2.34 -0.38
N LEU A 252 -5.66 -1.49 -1.40
CA LEU A 252 -6.89 -0.98 -2.01
C LEU A 252 -7.79 -2.12 -2.50
N VAL A 253 -7.27 -3.03 -3.34
CA VAL A 253 -8.08 -4.15 -3.85
C VAL A 253 -8.49 -5.13 -2.75
N ALA A 254 -7.66 -5.33 -1.72
CA ALA A 254 -8.00 -6.17 -0.58
C ALA A 254 -9.12 -5.54 0.27
N TYR A 255 -9.12 -4.22 0.45
CA TYR A 255 -10.17 -3.49 1.16
C TYR A 255 -11.45 -3.33 0.34
N ALA A 256 -11.40 -3.43 -0.99
CA ALA A 256 -12.60 -3.52 -1.82
C ALA A 256 -13.50 -4.69 -1.40
N LEU A 257 -12.93 -5.78 -0.88
CA LEU A 257 -13.68 -6.91 -0.33
C LEU A 257 -14.53 -6.54 0.89
N ARG A 258 -14.21 -5.47 1.64
CA ARG A 258 -15.07 -4.94 2.72
C ARG A 258 -16.29 -4.22 2.16
N GLY A 259 -16.08 -3.42 1.12
CA GLY A 259 -17.08 -2.59 0.46
C GLY A 259 -18.07 -3.33 -0.45
N LEU A 260 -17.83 -4.61 -0.74
CA LEU A 260 -18.73 -5.41 -1.56
C LEU A 260 -20.12 -5.51 -0.89
N PRO A 261 -21.23 -5.45 -1.65
CA PRO A 261 -22.57 -5.68 -1.14
C PRO A 261 -22.70 -7.04 -0.43
N GLU A 262 -23.54 -7.13 0.59
CA GLU A 262 -23.77 -8.36 1.33
C GLU A 262 -24.22 -9.51 0.39
N GLY A 263 -23.67 -10.71 0.59
CA GLY A 263 -23.92 -11.88 -0.26
C GLY A 263 -23.27 -11.84 -1.65
N ALA A 264 -22.85 -10.68 -2.16
CA ALA A 264 -22.22 -10.57 -3.46
C ALA A 264 -20.78 -11.13 -3.45
N ARG A 265 -20.45 -11.90 -4.50
CA ARG A 265 -19.10 -12.42 -4.78
C ARG A 265 -18.69 -12.14 -6.23
N PRO A 266 -18.55 -10.86 -6.63
CA PRO A 266 -18.25 -10.50 -8.01
C PRO A 266 -16.78 -10.71 -8.39
N VAL A 267 -15.91 -10.87 -7.39
CA VAL A 267 -14.47 -11.03 -7.60
C VAL A 267 -14.15 -12.51 -7.83
N ALA A 268 -13.62 -12.81 -9.01
CA ALA A 268 -13.22 -14.14 -9.43
C ALA A 268 -11.85 -14.54 -8.85
N SER A 269 -10.88 -13.63 -8.80
CA SER A 269 -9.60 -13.83 -8.11
C SER A 269 -9.00 -12.51 -7.65
N VAL A 270 -8.08 -12.57 -6.68
CA VAL A 270 -7.27 -11.44 -6.22
C VAL A 270 -5.80 -11.82 -6.25
N THR A 271 -4.95 -10.99 -6.86
CA THR A 271 -3.49 -11.12 -6.85
C THR A 271 -2.86 -9.87 -6.22
N LEU A 272 -2.12 -10.07 -5.14
CA LEU A 272 -1.47 -9.03 -4.36
C LEU A 272 0.03 -9.09 -4.67
N LEU A 273 0.53 -8.12 -5.43
CA LEU A 273 1.93 -8.01 -5.79
C LEU A 273 2.63 -7.11 -4.77
N GLN A 274 3.56 -7.65 -3.98
CA GLN A 274 4.32 -6.88 -3.00
C GLN A 274 3.41 -5.97 -2.15
N GLY A 275 2.42 -6.57 -1.48
CA GLY A 275 1.37 -5.81 -0.81
C GLY A 275 1.87 -5.04 0.44
N ALA A 276 1.56 -3.75 0.50
CA ALA A 276 1.95 -2.85 1.60
C ALA A 276 0.90 -2.83 2.73
N PHE A 277 0.62 -4.00 3.32
CA PHE A 277 -0.26 -4.14 4.48
C PHE A 277 0.07 -5.41 5.25
N SER A 278 -0.52 -5.57 6.45
CA SER A 278 -0.12 -6.64 7.38
C SER A 278 -0.33 -8.02 6.75
N HIS A 279 0.67 -8.88 6.87
CA HIS A 279 0.57 -10.30 6.51
C HIS A 279 -0.51 -11.07 7.27
N TYR A 280 -0.96 -10.57 8.43
CA TYR A 280 -2.04 -11.12 9.22
C TYR A 280 -3.41 -10.55 8.85
N ALA A 281 -3.53 -9.73 7.79
CA ALA A 281 -4.77 -9.03 7.51
C ALA A 281 -6.00 -9.96 7.40
N PHE A 282 -5.83 -11.18 6.88
CA PHE A 282 -6.91 -12.15 6.72
C PHE A 282 -7.08 -13.10 7.91
N THR A 283 -6.20 -13.05 8.92
CA THR A 283 -6.25 -14.01 10.03
C THR A 283 -7.49 -13.84 10.90
N ALA A 284 -8.07 -14.96 11.31
CA ALA A 284 -9.19 -14.97 12.25
C ALA A 284 -8.77 -14.60 13.67
N ARG A 285 -7.53 -14.93 14.06
CA ARG A 285 -6.97 -14.64 15.40
C ARG A 285 -5.48 -14.34 15.28
N LEU A 286 -5.05 -13.20 15.82
CA LEU A 286 -3.64 -12.82 15.79
C LEU A 286 -2.81 -13.74 16.70
N PRO A 287 -1.65 -14.25 16.26
CA PRO A 287 -0.81 -15.14 17.09
C PRO A 287 -0.35 -14.49 18.41
N HIS A 288 -0.20 -13.17 18.42
CA HIS A 288 0.29 -12.39 19.56
C HIS A 288 -0.83 -11.80 20.45
N ASP A 289 -2.08 -11.78 19.97
CA ASP A 289 -3.26 -11.46 20.78
C ASP A 289 -4.48 -12.19 20.22
N PRO A 290 -4.75 -13.43 20.67
CA PRO A 290 -5.81 -14.28 20.11
C PRO A 290 -7.24 -13.72 20.23
N ARG A 291 -7.44 -12.65 21.02
CA ARG A 291 -8.72 -11.94 21.15
C ARG A 291 -8.98 -10.98 19.97
N ARG A 292 -7.93 -10.62 19.24
CA ARG A 292 -7.98 -9.71 18.09
C ARG A 292 -7.85 -10.51 16.79
N SER A 293 -8.34 -9.94 15.70
CA SER A 293 -8.24 -10.50 14.35
C SER A 293 -7.54 -9.55 13.39
N GLY A 294 -7.21 -10.07 12.21
CA GLY A 294 -6.79 -9.24 11.09
C GLY A 294 -7.89 -8.26 10.65
N ALA A 295 -7.50 -7.14 10.03
CA ALA A 295 -8.42 -6.08 9.59
C ALA A 295 -9.36 -6.51 8.45
N LEU A 296 -9.03 -7.61 7.76
CA LEU A 296 -9.77 -8.23 6.67
C LEU A 296 -10.16 -9.67 7.03
N ARG A 297 -10.37 -9.95 8.33
CA ARG A 297 -10.73 -11.27 8.85
C ARG A 297 -11.74 -11.98 7.94
N ASP A 298 -11.35 -13.18 7.48
CA ASP A 298 -12.19 -14.09 6.68
C ASP A 298 -12.67 -13.53 5.32
N LEU A 299 -12.26 -12.34 4.90
CA LEU A 299 -12.74 -11.72 3.65
C LEU A 299 -12.21 -12.38 2.39
N GLN A 300 -11.13 -13.18 2.48
CA GLN A 300 -10.70 -14.06 1.39
C GLN A 300 -11.82 -15.01 0.93
N ARG A 301 -12.79 -15.33 1.82
CA ARG A 301 -13.96 -16.16 1.49
C ARG A 301 -14.99 -15.46 0.60
N ARG A 302 -14.87 -14.14 0.41
CA ARG A 302 -15.71 -13.34 -0.51
C ARG A 302 -15.23 -13.42 -1.96
N VAL A 303 -14.03 -13.94 -2.20
CA VAL A 303 -13.48 -14.20 -3.53
C VAL A 303 -13.93 -15.59 -3.99
N ARG A 304 -14.37 -15.74 -5.24
CA ARG A 304 -14.83 -17.04 -5.78
C ARG A 304 -13.66 -18.02 -5.97
N GLY A 305 -12.51 -17.49 -6.37
CA GLY A 305 -11.26 -18.21 -6.54
C GLY A 305 -10.23 -17.85 -5.47
N PRO A 306 -8.93 -17.81 -5.82
CA PRO A 306 -7.87 -17.61 -4.84
C PRO A 306 -7.61 -16.13 -4.52
N VAL A 307 -7.04 -15.92 -3.33
CA VAL A 307 -6.28 -14.72 -2.96
C VAL A 307 -4.80 -15.09 -2.99
N VAL A 308 -4.08 -14.59 -3.98
CA VAL A 308 -2.65 -14.87 -4.19
C VAL A 308 -1.83 -13.72 -3.63
N ALA A 309 -0.87 -14.00 -2.75
CA ALA A 309 0.13 -13.06 -2.29
C ALA A 309 1.48 -13.39 -2.93
N CYS A 310 1.91 -12.54 -3.86
CA CYS A 310 3.24 -12.58 -4.45
C CYS A 310 4.18 -11.74 -3.58
N TYR A 311 5.24 -12.36 -3.06
CA TYR A 311 6.19 -11.71 -2.16
C TYR A 311 7.62 -11.95 -2.62
N SER A 312 8.51 -11.02 -2.28
CA SER A 312 9.94 -11.14 -2.58
C SER A 312 10.77 -10.66 -1.41
N ARG A 313 11.76 -11.46 -1.01
CA ARG A 313 12.76 -11.07 0.00
C ARG A 313 13.62 -9.87 -0.43
N HIS A 314 13.66 -9.55 -1.73
CA HIS A 314 14.38 -8.39 -2.26
C HIS A 314 13.59 -7.08 -2.12
N ASP A 315 12.36 -7.14 -1.62
CA ASP A 315 11.57 -5.96 -1.30
C ASP A 315 12.02 -5.33 0.02
N THR A 316 13.01 -4.45 -0.05
CA THR A 316 13.55 -3.72 1.10
C THR A 316 12.55 -2.71 1.67
N ALA A 317 11.72 -2.10 0.81
CA ALA A 317 10.66 -1.18 1.24
C ALA A 317 9.70 -1.88 2.21
N LEU A 318 9.27 -3.11 1.90
CA LEU A 318 8.40 -3.88 2.79
C LEU A 318 9.12 -4.66 3.88
N GLY A 319 10.40 -5.00 3.69
CA GLY A 319 11.23 -5.64 4.71
C GLY A 319 11.67 -4.71 5.84
N VAL A 320 11.80 -3.40 5.57
CA VAL A 320 12.37 -2.43 6.53
C VAL A 320 11.40 -1.29 6.86
N MET A 321 10.83 -0.63 5.86
CA MET A 321 10.00 0.56 6.11
C MET A 321 8.63 0.22 6.69
N TYR A 322 8.01 -0.85 6.20
CA TYR A 322 6.69 -1.28 6.67
C TYR A 322 6.68 -1.71 8.16
N PRO A 323 7.62 -2.55 8.65
CA PRO A 323 7.67 -2.92 10.05
C PRO A 323 7.96 -1.73 10.97
N LEU A 324 8.85 -0.82 10.56
CA LEU A 324 9.12 0.41 11.29
C LEU A 324 7.83 1.23 11.44
N ALA A 325 7.15 1.52 10.33
CA ALA A 325 5.90 2.27 10.32
C ALA A 325 4.78 1.64 11.14
N SER A 326 4.66 0.32 11.09
CA SER A 326 3.59 -0.41 11.77
C SER A 326 3.82 -0.48 13.28
N ARG A 327 5.08 -0.61 13.73
CA ARG A 327 5.46 -0.52 15.15
C ARG A 327 5.08 0.83 15.75
N LEU A 328 5.45 1.91 15.07
CA LEU A 328 5.19 3.29 15.50
C LEU A 328 3.70 3.63 15.57
N ALA A 329 2.89 2.98 14.75
CA ALA A 329 1.44 3.13 14.75
C ALA A 329 0.74 2.37 15.91
N GLY A 330 1.47 1.53 16.67
CA GLY A 330 0.86 0.61 17.62
C GLY A 330 1.49 0.52 19.00
N ASP A 331 2.65 1.14 19.29
CA ASP A 331 3.28 1.05 20.62
C ASP A 331 4.45 2.08 20.80
N SER A 332 4.25 3.22 21.49
CA SER A 332 5.39 4.08 21.88
C SER A 332 6.31 3.44 22.92
N ALA A 333 5.88 2.40 23.65
CA ALA A 333 6.76 1.72 24.61
C ALA A 333 7.79 0.80 23.91
N SER A 334 7.58 0.49 22.62
CA SER A 334 8.43 -0.40 21.81
C SER A 334 9.51 0.32 20.99
N LEU A 335 9.73 1.62 21.22
CA LEU A 335 10.64 2.44 20.43
C LEU A 335 12.13 2.11 20.65
N THR A 336 12.46 1.25 21.61
CA THR A 336 13.83 0.87 21.99
C THR A 336 14.39 -0.38 21.27
N ALA A 337 13.59 -1.07 20.44
CA ALA A 337 14.08 -2.24 19.68
C ALA A 337 14.64 -1.83 18.30
N LEU A 338 15.88 -2.24 18.03
CA LEU A 338 16.68 -1.91 16.84
C LEU A 338 15.91 -2.10 15.50
N PRO A 339 16.19 -1.28 14.46
CA PRO A 339 15.76 -1.54 13.09
C PRO A 339 16.27 -2.93 12.63
N GLY A 340 15.40 -3.76 12.06
CA GLY A 340 15.77 -5.06 11.48
C GLY A 340 15.66 -6.28 12.40
N THR A 341 15.27 -6.14 13.67
CA THR A 341 14.88 -7.31 14.48
C THR A 341 13.47 -7.74 14.07
N GLY A 342 13.38 -8.83 13.29
CA GLY A 342 12.18 -9.38 12.65
C GLY A 342 11.07 -9.80 13.62
N ASP A 343 10.44 -8.83 14.26
CA ASP A 343 9.23 -9.04 15.05
C ASP A 343 8.09 -9.39 14.09
N PRO A 344 7.61 -10.64 14.11
CA PRO A 344 6.60 -11.09 13.18
C PRO A 344 5.26 -10.39 13.40
N ARG A 345 5.05 -9.60 14.46
CA ARG A 345 3.80 -8.83 14.64
C ARG A 345 3.59 -7.77 13.54
N TRP A 346 4.67 -7.29 12.94
CA TRP A 346 4.67 -6.10 12.09
C TRP A 346 5.03 -6.38 10.63
N GLY A 347 5.02 -7.65 10.21
CA GLY A 347 5.37 -8.05 8.84
C GLY A 347 4.36 -7.59 7.78
N ALA A 348 4.88 -7.34 6.58
CA ALA A 348 4.11 -6.98 5.39
C ALA A 348 3.82 -8.23 4.55
N ILE A 349 2.61 -8.33 4.03
CA ILE A 349 2.20 -9.44 3.13
C ILE A 349 3.07 -9.54 1.87
N GLY A 350 3.64 -8.43 1.40
CA GLY A 350 4.56 -8.44 0.26
C GLY A 350 5.99 -8.88 0.58
N HIS A 351 6.34 -9.05 1.87
CA HIS A 351 7.64 -9.55 2.31
C HIS A 351 7.62 -11.07 2.54
N ASP A 352 6.57 -11.61 3.14
CA ASP A 352 6.49 -13.02 3.57
C ASP A 352 5.13 -13.71 3.29
N GLY A 353 4.28 -13.09 2.48
CA GLY A 353 2.99 -13.65 2.09
C GLY A 353 1.91 -13.56 3.18
N VAL A 354 0.79 -14.25 2.98
CA VAL A 354 -0.29 -14.36 3.97
C VAL A 354 0.18 -15.23 5.15
N GLN A 355 -0.04 -14.73 6.36
CA GLN A 355 0.29 -15.41 7.61
C GLN A 355 -0.97 -15.63 8.48
N GLY A 356 -0.95 -16.69 9.30
CA GLY A 356 -2.02 -16.98 10.25
C GLY A 356 -3.37 -17.39 9.63
N VAL A 357 -3.41 -17.80 8.35
CA VAL A 357 -4.61 -18.37 7.71
C VAL A 357 -4.38 -19.86 7.45
N PRO A 358 -5.10 -20.76 8.15
CA PRO A 358 -4.96 -22.21 7.95
C PRO A 358 -5.24 -22.63 6.51
N GLY A 359 -4.43 -23.55 6.00
CA GLY A 359 -4.57 -24.07 4.62
C GLY A 359 -4.02 -23.12 3.54
N THR A 360 -3.26 -22.08 3.91
CA THR A 360 -2.55 -21.25 2.92
C THR A 360 -1.52 -22.12 2.18
N ALA A 361 -1.69 -22.24 0.87
CA ALA A 361 -0.76 -22.99 0.03
C ALA A 361 0.50 -22.17 -0.26
N ALA A 362 1.62 -22.85 -0.50
CA ALA A 362 2.88 -22.23 -0.90
C ALA A 362 3.29 -22.71 -2.30
N ARG A 363 3.79 -21.80 -3.11
CA ARG A 363 4.37 -22.01 -4.45
C ARG A 363 5.55 -21.10 -4.64
N THR A 364 6.45 -21.46 -5.53
CA THR A 364 7.40 -20.52 -6.16
C THR A 364 6.83 -20.05 -7.50
N VAL A 365 7.34 -18.94 -8.02
CA VAL A 365 6.98 -18.46 -9.36
C VAL A 365 7.31 -19.49 -10.45
N ALA A 366 8.33 -20.34 -10.24
CA ALA A 366 8.72 -21.41 -11.15
C ALA A 366 7.77 -22.61 -11.14
N ASP A 367 7.00 -22.81 -10.06
CA ASP A 367 6.01 -23.88 -9.97
C ASP A 367 4.74 -23.55 -10.77
N VAL A 368 4.40 -22.26 -10.88
CA VAL A 368 3.13 -21.80 -11.47
C VAL A 368 2.90 -22.28 -12.90
N PRO A 369 3.89 -22.27 -13.82
CA PRO A 369 3.69 -22.82 -15.16
C PRO A 369 3.43 -24.33 -15.20
N ARG A 370 3.85 -25.09 -14.17
CA ARG A 370 3.77 -26.57 -14.15
C ARG A 370 2.56 -27.05 -13.37
N GLU A 371 2.29 -26.42 -12.24
CA GLU A 371 1.26 -26.85 -11.28
C GLU A 371 0.05 -25.91 -11.25
N GLY A 372 0.20 -24.71 -11.78
CA GLY A 372 -0.78 -23.65 -11.63
C GLY A 372 -0.89 -23.11 -10.21
N VAL A 373 -1.78 -22.14 -10.05
CA VAL A 373 -2.20 -21.60 -8.76
C VAL A 373 -3.40 -22.41 -8.24
N PRO A 374 -3.39 -22.87 -6.97
CA PRO A 374 -4.57 -23.45 -6.35
C PRO A 374 -5.77 -22.51 -6.49
N GLY A 375 -6.90 -23.00 -7.01
CA GLY A 375 -7.95 -22.09 -7.43
C GLY A 375 -8.98 -21.72 -6.37
N SER A 376 -8.64 -21.84 -5.10
CA SER A 376 -9.38 -21.27 -3.96
C SER A 376 -8.47 -21.12 -2.75
N GLY A 377 -8.89 -20.30 -1.78
CA GLY A 377 -8.14 -20.05 -0.55
C GLY A 377 -6.99 -19.05 -0.73
N CYS A 378 -6.14 -18.95 0.28
CA CYS A 378 -4.94 -18.11 0.22
C CYS A 378 -3.78 -18.92 -0.39
N VAL A 379 -2.99 -18.26 -1.25
CA VAL A 379 -1.80 -18.84 -1.88
C VAL A 379 -0.66 -17.86 -1.77
N ASN A 380 0.46 -18.30 -1.20
CA ASN A 380 1.71 -17.55 -1.17
C ASN A 380 2.58 -17.98 -2.35
N VAL A 381 3.00 -17.04 -3.18
CA VAL A 381 3.91 -17.26 -4.30
C VAL A 381 5.21 -16.50 -4.02
N ASP A 382 6.31 -17.22 -3.81
CA ASP A 382 7.65 -16.63 -3.75
C ASP A 382 8.08 -16.22 -5.16
N THR A 383 8.27 -14.93 -5.38
CA THR A 383 8.65 -14.35 -6.67
C THR A 383 10.08 -13.83 -6.70
N ALA A 384 10.87 -14.09 -5.66
CA ALA A 384 12.22 -13.53 -5.50
C ALA A 384 13.22 -13.95 -6.59
N GLU A 385 12.93 -15.00 -7.37
CA GLU A 385 13.74 -15.35 -8.55
C GLU A 385 13.67 -14.26 -9.64
N VAL A 386 12.51 -13.61 -9.79
CA VAL A 386 12.24 -12.66 -10.90
C VAL A 386 11.98 -11.24 -10.43
N VAL A 387 11.50 -11.03 -9.21
CA VAL A 387 11.20 -9.70 -8.64
C VAL A 387 12.36 -9.27 -7.73
N ARG A 388 13.15 -8.30 -8.20
CA ARG A 388 14.41 -7.86 -7.55
C ARG A 388 14.31 -6.53 -6.79
N SER A 389 13.20 -5.82 -6.90
CA SER A 389 12.92 -4.61 -6.13
C SER A 389 11.41 -4.44 -5.93
N HIS A 390 10.99 -3.48 -5.12
CA HIS A 390 9.57 -3.19 -4.88
C HIS A 390 8.80 -2.82 -6.16
N SER A 391 9.46 -2.28 -7.18
CA SER A 391 8.81 -1.84 -8.43
C SER A 391 8.80 -2.89 -9.54
N ASP A 392 9.51 -4.00 -9.35
CA ASP A 392 9.83 -4.96 -10.41
C ASP A 392 8.65 -5.89 -10.71
N ILE A 393 7.50 -5.29 -11.05
CA ILE A 393 6.22 -5.98 -11.24
C ILE A 393 5.84 -6.21 -12.71
N CYS A 394 6.49 -5.51 -13.65
CA CYS A 394 6.26 -5.68 -15.08
C CYS A 394 7.03 -6.89 -15.61
N ARG A 395 6.71 -8.07 -15.07
CA ARG A 395 7.37 -9.35 -15.38
C ARG A 395 6.36 -10.32 -16.00
N PRO A 396 6.66 -10.96 -17.15
CA PRO A 396 5.76 -11.93 -17.77
C PRO A 396 5.34 -13.06 -16.83
N GLU A 397 6.21 -13.44 -15.89
CA GLU A 397 5.94 -14.46 -14.87
C GLU A 397 4.81 -14.05 -13.93
N LEU A 398 4.75 -12.78 -13.53
CA LEU A 398 3.66 -12.28 -12.68
C LEU A 398 2.33 -12.24 -13.45
N ALA A 399 2.36 -11.92 -14.74
CA ALA A 399 1.17 -12.04 -15.59
C ALA A 399 0.66 -13.49 -15.67
N ARG A 400 1.57 -14.49 -15.75
CA ARG A 400 1.19 -15.91 -15.66
C ARG A 400 0.56 -16.27 -14.32
N VAL A 401 1.05 -15.71 -13.21
CA VAL A 401 0.42 -15.90 -11.89
C VAL A 401 -1.02 -15.38 -11.92
N VAL A 402 -1.25 -14.16 -12.42
CA VAL A 402 -2.60 -13.57 -12.51
C VAL A 402 -3.52 -14.41 -13.38
N VAL A 403 -3.08 -14.84 -14.56
CA VAL A 403 -3.87 -15.64 -15.50
C VAL A 403 -4.15 -17.06 -14.95
N SER A 404 -3.19 -17.66 -14.23
CA SER A 404 -3.37 -18.94 -13.55
C SER A 404 -4.39 -18.81 -12.40
N ALA A 405 -4.29 -17.75 -11.60
CA ALA A 405 -5.25 -17.44 -10.54
C ALA A 405 -6.67 -17.17 -11.09
N ALA A 406 -6.76 -16.57 -12.29
CA ALA A 406 -8.01 -16.35 -13.01
C ALA A 406 -8.62 -17.65 -13.56
N ARG A 407 -7.85 -18.75 -13.62
CA ARG A 407 -8.22 -20.00 -14.32
C ARG A 407 -8.63 -19.72 -15.77
N ALA A 408 -7.86 -18.85 -16.40
CA ALA A 408 -8.15 -18.33 -17.73
C ALA A 408 -6.99 -18.56 -18.72
N GLY A 409 -5.94 -19.27 -18.30
CA GLY A 409 -4.75 -19.52 -19.12
C GLY A 409 -4.92 -20.62 -20.15
N ARG A 410 -4.01 -20.64 -21.12
CA ARG A 410 -3.81 -21.81 -22.00
C ARG A 410 -3.41 -23.03 -21.14
N PRO A 411 -3.90 -24.24 -21.46
CA PRO A 411 -3.49 -25.46 -20.79
C PRO A 411 -2.00 -25.75 -20.95
#